data_AF-A0A0C1Y9B8-F1
#
_entry.id   AF-A0A0C1Y9B8-F1
#
_cell.length_a   1.000
_cell.length_b   1.000
_cell.length_c   1.000
_cell.angle_alpha   90.00
_cell.angle_beta   90.00
_cell.angle_gamma   90.00
#
_symmetry.space_group_name_H-M   'P 1'
#
loop_
_entity.id
_entity.type
_entity.pdbx_description
1 polymer ?
#
loop_
_entity_poly.entity_id
_entity_poly.type
_entity_poly.pdbx_seq_one_letter_code
_entity_poly.pdbx_strand_id
1 'polypeptide(L)'
;MKNEAEDVQAWMEYVEPYEGESISHYFGRLRREEANSVSAPTTLSEAAGIGPALSRWEKFRFNPFPSPKELEAMGKLVGLTVEQLRAMLPAQGERLVMRSMRLCGECYRESPYHRIDWQYESTEGCEKHRLRLISRCPACDEKFALPVEWVEGACKRCGMKFTSMAKRQKPY
;
A
#
# COMPACT_ATOMS: atom_id res chain seq x y z
N MET A 1 -6.55 2.70 -35.83
CA MET A 1 -6.13 3.44 -34.62
C MET A 1 -5.95 2.39 -33.55
N LYS A 2 -4.71 2.09 -33.15
CA LYS A 2 -4.43 1.19 -32.02
C LYS A 2 -4.81 1.94 -30.75
N ASN A 3 -5.59 1.32 -29.87
CA ASN A 3 -6.02 1.94 -28.61
C ASN A 3 -4.79 2.16 -27.72
N GLU A 4 -4.57 3.38 -27.22
CA GLU A 4 -3.52 3.67 -26.23
C GLU A 4 -3.61 2.70 -25.03
N ALA A 5 -4.83 2.32 -24.60
CA ALA A 5 -5.05 1.35 -23.53
C ALA A 5 -4.54 -0.09 -23.84
N GLU A 6 -4.48 -0.49 -25.11
CA GLU A 6 -3.89 -1.78 -25.52
C GLU A 6 -2.36 -1.71 -25.52
N ASP A 7 -1.79 -0.55 -25.81
CA ASP A 7 -0.35 -0.29 -25.73
C ASP A 7 0.11 -0.25 -24.26
N VAL A 8 -0.73 0.27 -23.34
CA VAL A 8 -0.35 0.32 -21.91
C VAL A 8 -0.34 -1.08 -21.25
N GLN A 9 -1.16 -2.00 -21.72
CA GLN A 9 -1.19 -3.36 -21.16
C GLN A 9 0.04 -4.19 -21.55
N ALA A 10 0.79 -3.77 -22.59
CA ALA A 10 1.90 -4.54 -23.16
C ALA A 10 3.26 -4.36 -22.46
N TRP A 11 3.39 -3.44 -21.51
CA TRP A 11 4.66 -3.11 -20.81
C TRP A 11 4.59 -3.25 -19.29
N MET A 12 3.43 -3.66 -18.74
CA MET A 12 3.27 -3.82 -17.30
C MET A 12 3.58 -5.26 -16.88
N GLU A 13 4.73 -5.43 -16.23
CA GLU A 13 5.14 -6.65 -15.57
C GLU A 13 4.23 -6.92 -14.36
N TYR A 14 3.84 -8.19 -14.25
CA TYR A 14 2.99 -8.66 -13.16
C TYR A 14 3.72 -8.59 -11.81
N VAL A 15 3.08 -7.98 -10.82
CA VAL A 15 3.54 -8.00 -9.44
C VAL A 15 2.51 -8.71 -8.58
N GLU A 16 2.91 -9.83 -7.98
CA GLU A 16 2.07 -10.60 -7.05
C GLU A 16 1.78 -9.78 -5.77
N PRO A 17 0.49 -9.56 -5.43
CA PRO A 17 0.11 -8.92 -4.18
C PRO A 17 0.37 -9.86 -2.99
N TYR A 18 0.87 -9.32 -1.88
CA TYR A 18 0.95 -10.11 -0.65
C TYR A 18 -0.44 -10.25 -0.01
N GLU A 19 -0.65 -11.34 0.72
CA GLU A 19 -1.87 -11.53 1.50
C GLU A 19 -2.05 -10.40 2.53
N GLY A 20 -3.20 -9.71 2.46
CA GLY A 20 -3.51 -8.57 3.33
C GLY A 20 -2.68 -7.32 3.07
N GLU A 21 -1.97 -7.22 1.94
CA GLU A 21 -1.25 -6.01 1.55
C GLU A 21 -2.20 -4.83 1.40
N SER A 22 -1.80 -3.65 1.86
CA SER A 22 -2.57 -2.45 1.57
C SER A 22 -2.40 -2.00 0.13
N ILE A 23 -3.47 -1.49 -0.47
CA ILE A 23 -3.46 -0.98 -1.85
C ILE A 23 -2.38 0.10 -2.07
N SER A 24 -2.15 0.95 -1.06
CA SER A 24 -1.11 1.98 -1.09
C SER A 24 0.28 1.37 -1.30
N HIS A 25 0.63 0.32 -0.56
CA HIS A 25 1.94 -0.32 -0.65
C HIS A 25 2.12 -1.09 -1.96
N TYR A 26 1.08 -1.82 -2.36
CA TYR A 26 1.07 -2.58 -3.62
C TYR A 26 1.42 -1.69 -4.82
N PHE A 27 0.71 -0.57 -4.99
CA PHE A 27 1.00 0.35 -6.10
C PHE A 27 2.37 1.01 -5.99
N GLY A 28 2.91 1.15 -4.78
CA GLY A 28 4.28 1.58 -4.58
C GLY A 28 5.28 0.56 -5.14
N ARG A 29 5.09 -0.73 -4.83
CA ARG A 29 5.92 -1.83 -5.37
C ARG A 29 5.79 -1.92 -6.88
N LEU A 30 4.56 -1.96 -7.39
CA LEU A 30 4.28 -2.05 -8.83
C LEU A 30 5.04 -0.99 -9.62
N ARG A 31 5.00 0.27 -9.16
CA ARG A 31 5.69 1.39 -9.82
C ARG A 31 7.21 1.30 -9.77
N ARG A 32 7.75 0.69 -8.71
CA ARG A 32 9.20 0.53 -8.51
C ARG A 32 9.77 -0.71 -9.17
N GLU A 33 8.92 -1.61 -9.65
CA GLU A 33 9.37 -2.74 -10.46
C GLU A 33 10.09 -2.19 -11.69
N GLU A 34 11.31 -2.66 -11.90
CA GLU A 34 12.24 -2.07 -12.88
C GLU A 34 11.62 -2.08 -14.29
N ALA A 35 10.93 -3.18 -14.61
CA ALA A 35 10.20 -3.37 -15.85
C ALA A 35 9.04 -2.37 -16.04
N ASN A 36 8.42 -1.88 -14.96
CA ASN A 36 7.26 -0.99 -15.03
C ASN A 36 7.65 0.48 -15.15
N SER A 37 8.80 0.91 -14.60
CA SER A 37 9.34 2.27 -14.76
C SER A 37 8.31 3.43 -14.64
N VAL A 38 7.30 3.29 -13.78
CA VAL A 38 6.23 4.28 -13.62
C VAL A 38 6.58 5.25 -12.49
N SER A 39 6.83 6.52 -12.82
CA SER A 39 7.24 7.52 -11.83
C SER A 39 6.08 8.13 -11.04
N ALA A 40 4.86 8.17 -11.57
CA ALA A 40 3.73 8.88 -10.96
C ALA A 40 2.41 8.07 -10.96
N PRO A 41 1.55 8.24 -9.93
CA PRO A 41 0.24 7.58 -9.88
C PRO A 41 -0.73 8.08 -10.95
N THR A 42 -0.50 9.28 -11.51
CA THR A 42 -1.31 9.84 -12.61
C THR A 42 -1.19 9.01 -13.87
N THR A 43 -0.01 8.47 -14.17
CA THR A 43 0.22 7.62 -15.35
C THR A 43 -0.69 6.38 -15.34
N LEU A 44 -0.76 5.65 -14.22
CA LEU A 44 -1.64 4.49 -14.08
C LEU A 44 -3.12 4.89 -14.10
N SER A 45 -3.44 6.01 -13.46
CA SER A 45 -4.81 6.53 -13.39
C SER A 45 -5.37 6.90 -14.75
N GLU A 46 -4.55 7.58 -15.57
CA GLU A 46 -4.86 8.00 -16.93
C GLU A 46 -5.00 6.79 -17.84
N ALA A 47 -4.04 5.85 -17.78
CA ALA A 47 -4.09 4.61 -18.52
C ALA A 47 -5.33 3.75 -18.22
N ALA A 48 -5.73 3.67 -16.94
CA ALA A 48 -6.94 2.96 -16.54
C ALA A 48 -8.23 3.77 -16.79
N GLY A 49 -8.14 5.05 -17.16
CA GLY A 49 -9.31 5.91 -17.37
C GLY A 49 -10.13 6.17 -16.09
N ILE A 50 -9.52 6.10 -14.91
CA ILE A 50 -10.21 6.24 -13.61
C ILE A 50 -10.06 7.64 -12.97
N GLY A 51 -9.48 8.59 -13.70
CA GLY A 51 -9.23 9.94 -13.20
C GLY A 51 -8.38 9.93 -11.92
N PRO A 52 -8.53 10.88 -10.97
CA PRO A 52 -7.65 10.98 -9.80
C PRO A 52 -7.90 9.89 -8.72
N ALA A 53 -8.62 8.82 -9.04
CA ALA A 53 -9.01 7.78 -8.08
C ALA A 53 -7.82 7.11 -7.40
N LEU A 54 -6.80 6.66 -8.17
CA LEU A 54 -5.66 5.95 -7.60
C LEU A 54 -4.89 6.79 -6.56
N SER A 55 -4.69 8.10 -6.83
CA SER A 55 -4.01 8.98 -5.88
C SER A 55 -4.74 9.07 -4.54
N ARG A 56 -6.08 8.94 -4.54
CA ARG A 56 -6.88 8.88 -3.31
C ARG A 56 -6.70 7.53 -2.62
N TRP A 57 -6.70 6.44 -3.37
CA TRP A 57 -6.52 5.08 -2.83
C TRP A 57 -5.16 4.92 -2.13
N GLU A 58 -4.09 5.43 -2.75
CA GLU A 58 -2.73 5.44 -2.17
C GLU A 58 -2.63 6.22 -0.86
N LYS A 59 -3.52 7.19 -0.66
CA LYS A 59 -3.63 8.02 0.54
C LYS A 59 -4.66 7.49 1.53
N PHE A 60 -5.20 6.29 1.31
CA PHE A 60 -6.30 5.70 2.10
C PHE A 60 -7.60 6.52 2.12
N ARG A 61 -7.82 7.36 1.09
CA ARG A 61 -9.00 8.23 0.97
C ARG A 61 -10.06 7.55 0.10
N PHE A 62 -10.83 6.65 0.70
CA PHE A 62 -11.87 5.88 -0.01
C PHE A 62 -13.26 6.52 0.07
N ASN A 63 -13.34 7.84 -0.12
CA ASN A 63 -14.63 8.55 -0.24
C ASN A 63 -14.66 9.38 -1.54
N PRO A 64 -15.42 8.96 -2.57
CA PRO A 64 -16.15 7.69 -2.68
C PRO A 64 -15.25 6.45 -2.61
N PHE A 65 -15.84 5.33 -2.21
CA PHE A 65 -15.19 4.03 -2.21
C PHE A 65 -14.96 3.57 -3.67
N PRO A 66 -13.87 2.82 -3.97
CA PRO A 66 -13.62 2.30 -5.32
C PRO A 66 -14.83 1.54 -5.87
N SER A 67 -15.32 1.99 -7.02
CA SER A 67 -16.42 1.34 -7.73
C SER A 67 -15.95 0.06 -8.44
N PRO A 68 -16.85 -0.91 -8.70
CA PRO A 68 -16.50 -2.11 -9.48
C PRO A 68 -15.82 -1.78 -10.82
N LYS A 69 -16.33 -0.76 -11.54
CA LYS A 69 -15.76 -0.34 -12.84
C LYS A 69 -14.33 0.19 -12.72
N GLU A 70 -14.04 0.99 -11.68
CA GLU A 70 -12.67 1.48 -11.46
C GLU A 70 -11.72 0.32 -11.12
N LEU A 71 -12.18 -0.66 -10.34
CA LEU A 71 -11.40 -1.84 -9.99
C LEU A 71 -11.18 -2.77 -11.19
N GLU A 72 -12.19 -2.96 -12.04
CA GLU A 72 -12.06 -3.74 -13.28
C GLU A 72 -11.06 -3.08 -14.24
N ALA A 73 -11.16 -1.77 -14.43
CA ALA A 73 -10.27 -1.03 -15.32
C ALA A 73 -8.81 -1.08 -14.83
N MET A 74 -8.60 -0.86 -13.54
CA MET A 74 -7.27 -0.96 -12.94
C MET A 74 -6.77 -2.41 -12.95
N GLY A 75 -7.60 -3.38 -12.62
CA GLY A 75 -7.27 -4.80 -12.61
C GLY A 75 -6.80 -5.29 -13.98
N LYS A 76 -7.52 -4.91 -15.05
CA LYS A 76 -7.10 -5.18 -16.43
C LYS A 76 -5.72 -4.61 -16.72
N LEU A 77 -5.46 -3.37 -16.31
CA LEU A 77 -4.18 -2.69 -16.53
C LEU A 77 -3.02 -3.40 -15.80
N VAL A 78 -3.21 -3.78 -14.53
CA VAL A 78 -2.14 -4.33 -13.67
C VAL A 78 -2.07 -5.87 -13.66
N GLY A 79 -2.95 -6.54 -14.41
CA GLY A 79 -3.03 -8.01 -14.41
C GLY A 79 -3.62 -8.61 -13.13
N LEU A 80 -4.50 -7.89 -12.42
CA LEU A 80 -5.18 -8.37 -11.21
C LEU A 80 -6.69 -8.53 -11.41
N THR A 81 -7.27 -9.46 -10.66
CA THR A 81 -8.72 -9.58 -10.50
C THR A 81 -9.28 -8.47 -9.61
N VAL A 82 -10.60 -8.23 -9.73
CA VAL A 82 -11.31 -7.30 -8.84
C VAL A 82 -11.20 -7.75 -7.39
N GLU A 83 -11.24 -9.06 -7.16
CA GLU A 83 -11.17 -9.69 -5.85
C GLU A 83 -9.81 -9.44 -5.19
N GLN A 84 -8.71 -9.58 -5.94
CA GLN A 84 -7.36 -9.26 -5.46
C GLN A 84 -7.25 -7.78 -5.09
N LEU A 85 -7.76 -6.86 -5.93
CA LEU A 85 -7.76 -5.43 -5.60
C LEU A 85 -8.62 -5.12 -4.38
N ARG A 86 -9.79 -5.76 -4.23
CA ARG A 86 -10.68 -5.61 -3.07
C ARG A 86 -10.04 -6.09 -1.78
N ALA A 87 -9.26 -7.17 -1.82
CA ALA A 87 -8.55 -7.69 -0.66
C ALA A 87 -7.53 -6.69 -0.07
N MET A 88 -7.08 -5.72 -0.87
CA MET A 88 -6.15 -4.66 -0.46
C MET A 88 -6.84 -3.38 0.04
N LEU A 89 -8.18 -3.34 -0.03
CA LEU A 89 -9.02 -2.26 0.48
C LEU A 89 -9.49 -2.58 1.91
N PRO A 90 -10.00 -1.58 2.66
CA PRO A 90 -10.59 -1.82 3.97
C PRO A 90 -11.77 -2.78 3.89
N ALA A 91 -11.84 -3.71 4.84
CA ALA A 91 -13.00 -4.58 4.99
C ALA A 91 -14.26 -3.75 5.27
N GLN A 92 -15.42 -4.30 4.93
CA GLN A 92 -16.69 -3.61 5.14
C GLN A 92 -16.91 -3.30 6.63
N GLY A 93 -17.22 -2.05 6.94
CA GLY A 93 -17.45 -1.58 8.31
C GLY A 93 -16.18 -1.15 9.05
N GLU A 94 -14.99 -1.46 8.53
CA GLU A 94 -13.73 -1.03 9.16
C GLU A 94 -13.45 0.45 8.89
N ARG A 95 -13.10 1.16 9.97
CA ARG A 95 -12.64 2.55 9.90
C ARG A 95 -11.12 2.59 9.87
N LEU A 96 -10.56 3.53 9.13
CA LEU A 96 -9.10 3.67 9.02
C LEU A 96 -8.54 4.80 9.89
N VAL A 97 -7.43 4.53 10.57
CA VAL A 97 -6.56 5.58 11.14
C VAL A 97 -5.76 6.25 10.02
N MET A 98 -6.30 7.33 9.45
CA MET A 98 -5.65 8.05 8.34
C MET A 98 -4.51 9.00 8.77
N ARG A 99 -4.47 9.40 10.05
CA ARG A 99 -3.54 10.43 10.55
C ARG A 99 -2.08 9.99 10.68
N SER A 100 -1.85 8.68 10.67
CA SER A 100 -0.53 8.10 10.86
C SER A 100 -0.49 6.69 10.32
N MET A 101 0.53 6.37 9.53
CA MET A 101 0.74 5.00 9.07
C MET A 101 1.30 4.17 10.22
N ARG A 102 0.77 2.97 10.39
CA ARG A 102 1.17 2.04 11.45
C ARG A 102 2.02 0.92 10.88
N LEU A 103 2.82 0.33 11.76
CA LEU A 103 3.82 -0.66 11.40
C LEU A 103 3.99 -1.67 12.54
N CYS A 104 4.10 -2.94 12.18
CA CYS A 104 4.76 -3.94 13.00
C CYS A 104 6.11 -4.30 12.37
N GLY A 105 7.21 -4.01 13.06
CA GLY A 105 8.57 -4.26 12.60
C GLY A 105 8.93 -5.74 12.51
N GLU A 106 8.27 -6.61 13.30
CA GLU A 106 8.42 -8.08 13.19
C GLU A 106 7.75 -8.59 11.92
N CYS A 107 6.46 -8.28 11.70
CA CYS A 107 5.78 -8.63 10.45
C CYS A 107 6.52 -8.11 9.23
N TYR A 108 7.02 -6.87 9.28
CA TYR A 108 7.77 -6.28 8.17
C TYR A 108 9.10 -6.99 7.93
N ARG A 109 9.70 -7.59 8.97
CA ARG A 109 10.92 -8.40 8.82
C ARG A 109 10.62 -9.76 8.18
N GLU A 110 9.51 -10.38 8.54
CA GLU A 110 9.07 -11.63 7.91
C GLU A 110 8.72 -11.44 6.44
N SER A 111 8.05 -10.33 6.12
CA SER A 111 7.64 -10.00 4.76
C SER A 111 7.53 -8.48 4.61
N PRO A 112 8.33 -7.84 3.74
CA PRO A 112 8.49 -6.38 3.71
C PRO A 112 7.34 -5.68 2.97
N TYR A 113 6.15 -5.72 3.56
CA TYR A 113 4.99 -5.01 3.06
C TYR A 113 4.13 -4.42 4.18
N HIS A 114 3.40 -3.37 3.85
CA HIS A 114 2.42 -2.78 4.76
C HIS A 114 1.09 -3.52 4.64
N ARG A 115 0.53 -3.94 5.78
CA ARG A 115 -0.75 -4.65 5.85
C ARG A 115 -1.91 -3.70 6.03
N ILE A 116 -3.04 -3.96 5.38
CA ILE A 116 -4.22 -3.09 5.45
C ILE A 116 -4.83 -3.05 6.85
N ASP A 117 -4.80 -4.17 7.56
CA ASP A 117 -5.35 -4.34 8.92
C ASP A 117 -4.63 -3.48 9.96
N TRP A 118 -3.35 -3.17 9.75
CA TRP A 118 -2.61 -2.23 10.59
C TRP A 118 -3.25 -0.86 10.58
N GLN A 119 -4.05 -0.51 9.58
CA GLN A 119 -4.71 0.78 9.48
C GLN A 119 -6.14 0.77 10.03
N TYR A 120 -6.68 -0.35 10.52
CA TYR A 120 -8.01 -0.40 11.14
C TYR A 120 -8.04 0.24 12.54
N GLU A 121 -9.07 1.02 12.85
CA GLU A 121 -9.25 1.62 14.19
C GLU A 121 -9.38 0.55 15.28
N SER A 122 -9.91 -0.63 14.92
CA SER A 122 -10.02 -1.81 15.78
C SER A 122 -8.68 -2.49 16.11
N THR A 123 -7.63 -2.27 15.30
CA THR A 123 -6.33 -2.92 15.47
C THR A 123 -5.41 -2.09 16.37
N GLU A 124 -5.33 -2.43 17.66
CA GLU A 124 -4.42 -1.77 18.61
C GLU A 124 -2.97 -2.28 18.55
N GLY A 125 -2.78 -3.54 18.15
CA GLY A 125 -1.50 -4.23 18.14
C GLY A 125 -1.44 -5.33 17.09
N CYS A 126 -0.26 -5.88 16.87
CA CYS A 126 -0.06 -7.05 16.05
C CYS A 126 -0.40 -8.30 16.87
N GLU A 127 -1.45 -9.02 16.51
CA GLU A 127 -1.84 -10.27 17.18
C GLU A 127 -0.77 -11.37 17.03
N LYS A 128 -0.14 -11.46 15.84
CA LYS A 128 0.89 -12.46 15.56
C LYS A 128 2.12 -12.34 16.45
N HIS A 129 2.60 -11.12 16.67
CA HIS A 129 3.85 -10.87 17.41
C HIS A 129 3.65 -10.31 18.80
N ARG A 130 2.39 -10.05 19.21
CA ARG A 130 2.05 -9.46 20.51
C ARG A 130 2.80 -8.15 20.77
N LEU A 131 2.92 -7.31 19.73
CA LEU A 131 3.60 -6.01 19.77
C LEU A 131 2.62 -4.88 19.42
N ARG A 132 2.70 -3.75 20.14
CA ARG A 132 1.93 -2.54 19.80
C ARG A 132 2.35 -2.03 18.42
N LEU A 133 1.38 -1.70 17.57
CA LEU A 133 1.66 -1.06 16.30
C LEU A 133 2.25 0.33 16.56
N ILE A 134 3.38 0.63 15.94
CA ILE A 134 4.02 1.94 16.04
C ILE A 134 3.62 2.80 14.86
N SER A 135 3.51 4.11 15.10
CA SER A 135 3.16 5.09 14.06
C SER A 135 4.23 6.15 13.83
N ARG A 136 5.32 6.07 14.59
CA ARG A 136 6.47 6.96 14.55
C ARG A 136 7.76 6.16 14.72
N CYS A 137 8.84 6.65 14.14
CA CYS A 137 10.14 6.03 14.23
C CYS A 137 10.65 6.04 15.69
N PRO A 138 11.01 4.89 16.27
CA PRO A 138 11.47 4.80 17.65
C PRO A 138 12.92 5.32 17.86
N ALA A 139 13.54 5.91 16.84
CA ALA A 139 14.86 6.53 16.94
C ALA A 139 14.84 8.06 16.83
N CYS A 140 13.95 8.62 16.01
CA CYS A 140 13.91 10.06 15.73
C CYS A 140 12.50 10.67 15.80
N ASP A 141 11.50 9.89 16.18
CA ASP A 141 10.11 10.30 16.37
C ASP A 141 9.42 10.86 15.11
N GLU A 142 10.02 10.67 13.93
CA GLU A 142 9.41 11.03 12.65
C GLU A 142 8.18 10.15 12.36
N LYS A 143 7.09 10.74 11.87
CA LYS A 143 5.92 9.97 11.41
C LYS A 143 6.28 9.16 10.17
N PHE A 144 5.75 7.94 10.05
CA PHE A 144 5.95 7.16 8.84
C PHE A 144 5.26 7.83 7.64
N ALA A 145 5.96 7.83 6.50
CA ALA A 145 5.43 8.26 5.21
C ALA A 145 4.30 7.32 4.75
N LEU A 146 3.60 7.64 3.66
CA LEU A 146 2.60 6.73 3.11
C LEU A 146 3.26 5.41 2.67
N PRO A 147 2.58 4.26 2.76
CA PRO A 147 3.16 2.97 2.38
C PRO A 147 3.63 2.92 0.93
N VAL A 148 2.95 3.65 0.04
CA VAL A 148 3.40 3.83 -1.35
C VAL A 148 4.82 4.40 -1.46
N GLU A 149 5.28 5.18 -0.46
CA GLU A 149 6.60 5.82 -0.39
C GLU A 149 7.65 4.96 0.34
N TRP A 150 7.31 3.74 0.78
CA TRP A 150 8.23 2.87 1.54
C TRP A 150 9.22 2.14 0.62
N VAL A 151 10.09 2.89 -0.05
CA VAL A 151 11.05 2.37 -1.03
C VAL A 151 12.01 1.35 -0.41
N GLU A 152 12.70 1.74 0.67
CA GLU A 152 13.74 0.91 1.30
C GLU A 152 13.32 0.26 2.62
N GLY A 153 12.02 0.36 2.96
CA GLY A 153 11.52 -0.05 4.27
C GLY A 153 12.27 0.62 5.42
N ALA A 154 12.42 1.95 5.38
CA ALA A 154 13.20 2.71 6.34
C ALA A 154 12.56 4.06 6.68
N CYS A 155 12.91 4.59 7.85
CA CYS A 155 12.53 5.94 8.23
C CYS A 155 13.16 6.98 7.29
N LYS A 156 12.33 7.79 6.62
CA LYS A 156 12.78 8.86 5.70
C LYS A 156 13.72 9.91 6.32
N ARG A 157 13.74 10.04 7.65
CA ARG A 157 14.54 11.06 8.37
C ARG A 157 15.88 10.54 8.86
N CYS A 158 15.91 9.38 9.51
CA CYS A 158 17.12 8.84 10.15
C CYS A 158 17.66 7.56 9.51
N GLY A 159 17.00 7.02 8.49
CA GLY A 159 17.43 5.80 7.80
C GLY A 159 17.25 4.50 8.60
N MET A 160 16.72 4.54 9.84
CA MET A 160 16.45 3.32 10.59
C MET A 160 15.51 2.40 9.81
N LYS A 161 15.99 1.19 9.48
CA LYS A 161 15.21 0.14 8.82
C LYS A 161 14.02 -0.28 9.69
N PHE A 162 12.85 -0.46 9.09
CA PHE A 162 11.63 -0.93 9.75
C PHE A 162 11.82 -2.29 10.42
N THR A 163 12.60 -3.18 9.79
CA THR A 163 12.96 -4.50 10.33
C THR A 163 13.72 -4.43 11.65
N SER A 164 14.41 -3.33 11.93
CA SER A 164 15.14 -3.11 13.19
C SER A 164 14.27 -2.50 14.30
N MET A 165 13.09 -1.99 13.96
CA MET A 165 12.23 -1.25 14.92
C MET A 165 11.55 -2.15 15.94
N ALA A 166 11.37 -3.43 15.64
CA ALA A 166 10.72 -4.37 16.54
C ALA A 166 11.38 -4.46 17.92
N LYS A 167 12.72 -4.37 17.97
CA LYS A 167 13.49 -4.35 19.23
C LYS A 167 13.13 -3.16 20.14
N ARG A 168 12.42 -2.17 19.60
CA ARG A 168 11.97 -0.96 20.30
C ARG A 168 10.44 -0.85 20.38
N GLN A 169 9.70 -1.88 19.94
CA GLN A 169 8.25 -1.93 20.10
C GLN A 169 7.88 -2.45 21.48
N LYS A 170 6.81 -1.90 22.05
CA LYS A 170 6.27 -2.34 23.34
C LYS A 170 5.36 -3.56 23.15
N PRO A 171 5.26 -4.44 24.15
CA PRO A 171 4.26 -5.53 24.15
C PRO A 171 2.82 -5.00 24.01
N TYR A 172 1.97 -5.77 23.33
CA TYR A 172 0.53 -5.49 23.11
C TYR A 172 -0.36 -6.18 24.13
#